data_AF-A0A957YN59-F1
#
_entry.id   AF-A0A957YN59-F1
#
_cell.length_a   1.000
_cell.length_b   1.000
_cell.length_c   1.000
_cell.angle_alpha   90.00
_cell.angle_beta   90.00
_cell.angle_gamma   90.00
#
_symmetry.space_group_name_H-M   'P 1'
#
loop_
_entity.id
_entity.type
_entity.pdbx_description
1 polymer ?
#
loop_
_entity_poly.entity_id
_entity_poly.type
_entity_poly.pdbx_seq_one_letter_code
_entity_poly.pdbx_strand_id
1 'polypeptide(L)'
;KWLYEISHRNPVWMHPEDARRIGVHSNDLIKVETEIGYFVSKVWVTEGIKPGVIAMSHHLGRWRLQENIGLNRGTSSLVEIDETPDGEFSLRKLHGAAAFESDDPDTSRIWWEDVGVHQNITHAVHPDPISGMHCWHQKAMQVSKAGPQDRNGDIRVDTNKSMAVYRQWLAMTKPAPGPNGLRRPLWLKRPLKPHISMFYLNEEKTEAPVEEKSV
;
A
#
# COMPACT_ATOMS: atom_id res chain seq x y z
N LYS A 1 3.40 -7.06 -19.23
CA LYS A 1 2.39 -7.00 -20.30
C LYS A 1 1.38 -8.15 -20.16
N TRP A 2 1.77 -9.40 -20.41
CA TRP A 2 0.83 -10.53 -20.48
C TRP A 2 0.02 -10.81 -19.20
N LEU A 3 0.58 -10.62 -18.00
CA LEU A 3 -0.20 -10.78 -16.77
C LEU A 3 -1.37 -9.78 -16.64
N TYR A 4 -1.23 -8.57 -17.20
CA TYR A 4 -2.30 -7.57 -17.16
C TYR A 4 -3.45 -7.93 -18.11
N GLU A 5 -3.18 -8.71 -19.17
CA GLU A 5 -4.23 -9.22 -20.04
C GLU A 5 -5.26 -10.06 -19.26
N ILE A 6 -4.78 -10.81 -18.26
CA ILE A 6 -5.61 -11.70 -17.43
C ILE A 6 -6.12 -10.99 -16.18
N SER A 7 -5.31 -10.12 -15.57
CA SER A 7 -5.62 -9.45 -14.30
C SER A 7 -5.10 -8.02 -14.27
N HIS A 8 -5.95 -7.07 -14.66
CA HIS A 8 -5.65 -5.63 -14.67
C HIS A 8 -6.49 -4.80 -13.68
N ARG A 9 -7.38 -5.43 -12.91
CA ARG A 9 -8.24 -4.74 -11.93
C ARG A 9 -8.02 -5.29 -10.52
N ASN A 10 -8.04 -4.42 -9.51
CA ASN A 10 -8.08 -4.80 -8.09
C ASN A 10 -9.33 -4.22 -7.41
N PRO A 11 -10.54 -4.67 -7.76
CA PRO A 11 -11.74 -4.19 -7.09
C PRO A 11 -11.70 -4.57 -5.60
N VAL A 12 -12.41 -3.80 -4.78
CA VAL A 12 -12.62 -4.13 -3.37
C VAL A 12 -13.65 -5.25 -3.28
N TRP A 13 -13.25 -6.39 -2.74
CA TRP A 13 -14.16 -7.51 -2.50
C TRP A 13 -14.99 -7.23 -1.25
N MET A 14 -16.30 -7.43 -1.37
CA MET A 14 -17.26 -7.13 -0.32
C MET A 14 -18.32 -8.21 -0.23
N HIS A 15 -18.68 -8.59 1.00
CA HIS A 15 -19.76 -9.54 1.24
C HIS A 15 -21.12 -8.95 0.84
N PRO A 16 -22.09 -9.74 0.30
CA PRO A 16 -23.36 -9.19 -0.17
C PRO A 16 -24.22 -8.54 0.92
N GLU A 17 -24.08 -8.95 2.17
CA GLU A 17 -24.76 -8.30 3.30
C GLU A 17 -24.27 -6.85 3.51
N ASP A 18 -22.97 -6.62 3.45
CA ASP A 18 -22.39 -5.27 3.60
C ASP A 18 -22.70 -4.40 2.38
N ALA A 19 -22.68 -4.99 1.18
CA ALA A 19 -23.07 -4.29 -0.03
C ALA A 19 -24.52 -3.80 0.02
N ARG A 20 -25.45 -4.64 0.51
CA ARG A 20 -26.86 -4.25 0.76
C ARG A 20 -26.96 -3.13 1.80
N ARG A 21 -26.19 -3.19 2.89
CA ARG A 21 -26.20 -2.17 3.95
C ARG A 21 -25.85 -0.77 3.43
N ILE A 22 -24.94 -0.65 2.47
CA ILE A 22 -24.52 0.64 1.90
C ILE A 22 -25.11 0.94 0.50
N GLY A 23 -25.99 0.06 -0.01
CA GLY A 23 -26.72 0.26 -1.25
C GLY A 23 -25.85 0.26 -2.51
N VAL A 24 -24.92 -0.70 -2.62
CA VAL A 24 -24.02 -0.86 -3.77
C VAL A 24 -24.08 -2.26 -4.39
N HIS A 25 -23.77 -2.33 -5.68
CA HIS A 25 -23.64 -3.56 -6.48
C HIS A 25 -22.24 -3.64 -7.11
N SER A 26 -21.87 -4.82 -7.64
CA SER A 26 -20.60 -4.98 -8.34
C SER A 26 -20.43 -3.93 -9.45
N ASN A 27 -19.22 -3.36 -9.53
CA ASN A 27 -18.81 -2.23 -10.35
C ASN A 27 -19.26 -0.83 -9.89
N ASP A 28 -20.08 -0.70 -8.85
CA ASP A 28 -20.30 0.60 -8.20
C ASP A 28 -19.01 1.10 -7.56
N LEU A 29 -18.89 2.43 -7.43
CA LEU A 29 -17.79 3.05 -6.71
C LEU A 29 -18.10 3.11 -5.22
N ILE A 30 -17.10 2.76 -4.42
CA ILE A 30 -17.09 2.94 -2.98
C ILE A 30 -15.91 3.81 -2.57
N LYS A 31 -16.08 4.54 -1.48
CA LYS A 31 -15.01 5.24 -0.77
C LYS A 31 -14.63 4.42 0.45
N VAL A 32 -13.35 4.11 0.59
CA VAL A 32 -12.78 3.42 1.74
C VAL A 32 -11.92 4.41 2.50
N GLU A 33 -12.37 4.80 3.68
CA GLU A 33 -11.65 5.69 4.58
C GLU A 33 -10.71 4.89 5.49
N THR A 34 -9.48 5.37 5.62
CA THR A 34 -8.44 4.85 6.52
C THR A 34 -8.12 5.89 7.58
N GLU A 35 -7.17 5.60 8.47
CA GLU A 35 -6.78 6.54 9.53
C GLU A 35 -6.18 7.85 9.00
N ILE A 36 -5.60 7.84 7.79
CA ILE A 36 -4.87 8.97 7.24
C ILE A 36 -5.51 9.56 5.98
N GLY A 37 -6.63 9.02 5.51
CA GLY A 37 -7.17 9.42 4.22
C GLY A 37 -8.25 8.51 3.68
N TYR A 38 -8.38 8.45 2.36
CA TYR A 38 -9.29 7.53 1.68
C TYR A 38 -8.81 7.21 0.26
N PHE A 39 -9.33 6.12 -0.28
CA PHE A 39 -9.28 5.84 -1.72
C PHE A 39 -10.67 5.49 -2.25
N VAL A 40 -10.88 5.73 -3.54
CA VAL A 40 -12.11 5.38 -4.25
C VAL A 40 -11.83 4.27 -5.24
N SER A 41 -12.57 3.18 -5.16
CA SER A 41 -12.41 2.01 -6.04
C SER A 41 -13.74 1.35 -6.35
N LYS A 42 -13.77 0.52 -7.40
CA LYS A 42 -14.92 -0.32 -7.72
C LYS A 42 -15.06 -1.45 -6.72
N VAL A 43 -16.30 -1.81 -6.39
CA VAL A 43 -16.60 -2.98 -5.56
C VAL A 43 -16.85 -4.23 -6.40
N TRP A 44 -16.45 -5.39 -5.90
CA TRP A 44 -16.84 -6.70 -6.39
C TRP A 44 -17.59 -7.44 -5.27
N VAL A 45 -18.89 -7.62 -5.45
CA VAL A 45 -19.75 -8.26 -4.46
C VAL A 45 -19.66 -9.77 -4.60
N THR A 46 -19.27 -10.46 -3.53
CA THR A 46 -19.02 -11.91 -3.54
C THR A 46 -19.19 -12.54 -2.16
N GLU A 47 -19.74 -13.75 -2.10
CA GLU A 47 -19.82 -14.59 -0.89
C GLU A 47 -18.43 -15.13 -0.44
N GLY A 48 -17.37 -14.88 -1.23
CA GLY A 48 -16.00 -15.34 -0.96
C GLY A 48 -15.24 -14.55 0.13
N ILE A 49 -15.88 -13.60 0.82
CA ILE A 49 -15.29 -12.80 1.89
C ILE A 49 -16.23 -12.80 3.10
N LYS A 50 -15.66 -12.85 4.31
CA LYS A 50 -16.43 -12.81 5.57
C LYS A 50 -17.20 -11.48 5.70
N PRO A 51 -18.47 -11.49 6.16
CA PRO A 51 -19.18 -10.27 6.56
C PRO A 51 -18.34 -9.39 7.50
N GLY A 52 -18.34 -8.08 7.28
CA GLY A 52 -17.59 -7.09 8.03
C GLY A 52 -16.11 -6.96 7.64
N VAL A 53 -15.64 -7.70 6.63
CA VAL A 53 -14.27 -7.61 6.09
C VAL A 53 -14.35 -7.18 4.62
N ILE A 54 -13.41 -6.34 4.19
CA ILE A 54 -13.16 -6.07 2.78
C ILE A 54 -11.76 -6.55 2.41
N ALA A 55 -11.55 -6.94 1.16
CA ALA A 55 -10.24 -7.35 0.67
C ALA A 55 -9.92 -6.67 -0.66
N MET A 56 -8.65 -6.35 -0.89
CA MET A 56 -8.19 -5.74 -2.13
C MET A 56 -6.75 -6.17 -2.41
N SER A 57 -6.48 -6.56 -3.66
CA SER A 57 -5.13 -6.94 -4.08
C SER A 57 -4.22 -5.70 -4.16
N HIS A 58 -3.02 -5.80 -3.60
CA HIS A 58 -2.04 -4.70 -3.59
C HIS A 58 -1.08 -4.71 -4.79
N HIS A 59 -1.24 -5.64 -5.74
CA HIS A 59 -0.31 -5.83 -6.86
C HIS A 59 -0.57 -4.92 -8.07
N LEU A 60 -1.62 -4.08 -8.01
CA LEU A 60 -2.05 -3.16 -9.06
C LEU A 60 -2.12 -1.72 -8.53
N GLY A 61 -2.47 -0.75 -9.39
CA GLY A 61 -2.51 0.66 -9.02
C GLY A 61 -1.21 1.42 -9.29
N ARG A 62 -0.35 0.91 -10.17
CA ARG A 62 0.84 1.67 -10.61
C ARG A 62 0.42 2.97 -11.28
N TRP A 63 1.19 4.03 -11.08
CA TRP A 63 0.89 5.36 -11.63
C TRP A 63 2.15 6.07 -12.13
N ARG A 64 1.96 7.06 -13.01
CA ARG A 64 3.00 7.89 -13.61
C ARG A 64 2.52 9.35 -13.67
N LEU A 65 3.46 10.29 -13.57
CA LEU A 65 3.18 11.74 -13.63
C LEU A 65 3.33 12.34 -15.02
N GLN A 66 3.95 11.61 -15.95
CA GLN A 66 4.23 12.08 -17.30
C GLN A 66 3.87 10.99 -18.32
N GLU A 67 3.60 11.39 -19.56
CA GLU A 67 3.05 10.47 -20.56
C GLU A 67 3.99 9.32 -20.92
N ASN A 68 5.25 9.67 -21.13
CA ASN A 68 6.25 8.79 -21.72
C ASN A 68 7.48 8.58 -20.83
N ILE A 69 7.37 8.86 -19.52
CA ILE A 69 8.49 8.70 -18.57
C ILE A 69 8.10 7.73 -17.45
N GLY A 70 9.03 6.83 -17.14
CA GLY A 70 8.94 5.92 -16.00
C GLY A 70 8.27 4.60 -16.36
N LEU A 71 7.09 4.36 -15.79
CA LEU A 71 6.41 3.07 -15.86
C LEU A 71 5.76 2.80 -17.22
N ASN A 72 5.59 1.52 -17.55
CA ASN A 72 4.97 1.10 -18.80
C ASN A 72 3.48 1.53 -18.85
N ARG A 73 3.12 2.31 -19.88
CA ARG A 73 1.78 2.89 -20.13
C ARG A 73 0.65 1.85 -20.12
N GLY A 74 0.92 0.63 -20.56
CA GLY A 74 -0.04 -0.47 -20.52
C GLY A 74 -0.30 -1.06 -19.13
N THR A 75 0.41 -0.61 -18.10
CA THR A 75 0.34 -1.19 -16.74
C THR A 75 0.26 -0.14 -15.64
N SER A 76 0.11 1.14 -15.99
CA SER A 76 0.08 2.26 -15.06
C SER A 76 -0.87 3.35 -15.53
N SER A 77 -1.50 4.04 -14.59
CA SER A 77 -2.35 5.20 -14.88
C SER A 77 -1.54 6.49 -14.93
N LEU A 78 -1.90 7.42 -15.81
CA LEU A 78 -1.45 8.80 -15.70
C LEU A 78 -2.24 9.49 -14.59
N VAL A 79 -1.54 10.14 -13.68
CA VAL A 79 -2.14 10.82 -12.53
C VAL A 79 -1.58 12.22 -12.37
N GLU A 80 -2.37 13.07 -11.74
CA GLU A 80 -1.95 14.36 -11.19
C GLU A 80 -1.90 14.23 -9.67
N ILE A 81 -0.92 14.88 -9.05
CA ILE A 81 -0.78 14.96 -7.60
C ILE A 81 -0.79 16.43 -7.22
N ASP A 82 -1.70 16.79 -6.32
CA ASP A 82 -1.75 18.09 -5.68
C ASP A 82 -1.37 17.95 -4.21
N GLU A 83 -0.65 18.95 -3.70
CA GLU A 83 -0.25 19.07 -2.31
C GLU A 83 -0.78 20.39 -1.74
N THR A 84 -1.41 20.33 -0.57
CA THR A 84 -1.77 21.53 0.19
C THR A 84 -0.63 21.91 1.14
N PRO A 85 -0.49 23.21 1.50
CA PRO A 85 0.52 23.65 2.48
C PRO A 85 0.41 22.97 3.85
N ASP A 86 -0.77 22.42 4.17
CA ASP A 86 -1.06 21.76 5.44
C ASP A 86 -0.67 20.26 5.43
N GLY A 87 0.00 19.78 4.38
CA GLY A 87 0.50 18.40 4.29
C GLY A 87 -0.54 17.37 3.85
N GLU A 88 -1.65 17.81 3.24
CA GLU A 88 -2.57 16.92 2.53
C GLU A 88 -2.13 16.73 1.08
N PHE A 89 -2.24 15.50 0.59
CA PHE A 89 -1.99 15.15 -0.80
C PHE A 89 -3.27 14.56 -1.41
N SER A 90 -3.59 14.97 -2.63
CA SER A 90 -4.59 14.30 -3.46
C SER A 90 -3.96 13.76 -4.73
N LEU A 91 -4.38 12.58 -5.13
CA LEU A 91 -4.02 11.95 -6.40
C LEU A 91 -5.29 11.75 -7.21
N ARG A 92 -5.29 12.27 -8.44
CA ARG A 92 -6.39 12.18 -9.40
C ARG A 92 -5.95 11.38 -10.62
N LYS A 93 -6.70 10.33 -10.96
CA LYS A 93 -6.49 9.61 -12.23
C LYS A 93 -6.92 10.48 -13.41
N LEU A 94 -5.97 10.79 -14.31
CA LEU A 94 -6.28 11.46 -15.57
C LEU A 94 -6.80 10.45 -16.60
N HIS A 95 -6.03 9.38 -16.85
CA HIS A 95 -6.47 8.23 -17.63
C HIS A 95 -5.70 6.96 -17.27
N GLY A 96 -6.27 5.82 -17.62
CA GLY A 96 -5.65 4.51 -17.42
C GLY A 96 -4.69 4.10 -18.53
N ALA A 97 -4.54 2.78 -18.70
CA ALA A 97 -3.85 2.21 -19.84
C ALA A 97 -4.63 2.44 -21.13
N ALA A 98 -3.91 2.49 -22.24
CA ALA A 98 -4.47 2.55 -23.59
C ALA A 98 -3.48 1.91 -24.56
N ALA A 99 -3.97 1.53 -25.75
CA ALA A 99 -3.10 1.13 -26.85
C ALA A 99 -2.18 2.28 -27.29
N PHE A 100 -0.97 1.94 -27.70
CA PHE A 100 0.00 2.89 -28.24
C PHE A 100 0.96 2.21 -29.21
N GLU A 101 1.49 2.99 -30.16
CA GLU A 101 2.50 2.52 -31.09
C GLU A 101 3.89 2.47 -30.44
N SER A 102 4.63 1.39 -30.70
CA SER A 102 6.02 1.21 -30.28
C SER A 102 6.67 0.11 -31.13
N ASP A 103 7.97 -0.14 -30.92
CA ASP A 103 8.68 -1.25 -31.57
C ASP A 103 8.15 -2.64 -31.14
N ASP A 104 7.43 -2.74 -30.02
CA ASP A 104 6.69 -3.93 -29.61
C ASP A 104 5.26 -3.89 -30.19
N PRO A 105 4.92 -4.72 -31.19
CA PRO A 105 3.64 -4.63 -31.88
C PRO A 105 2.44 -4.91 -30.98
N ASP A 106 2.60 -5.59 -29.83
CA ASP A 106 1.48 -5.86 -28.94
C ASP A 106 1.01 -4.62 -28.18
N THR A 107 1.81 -3.54 -28.10
CA THR A 107 1.37 -2.31 -27.42
C THR A 107 0.18 -1.66 -28.11
N SER A 108 0.04 -1.91 -29.42
CA SER A 108 -1.13 -1.49 -30.21
C SER A 108 -2.40 -2.30 -29.93
N ARG A 109 -2.28 -3.43 -29.21
CA ARG A 109 -3.35 -4.40 -28.94
C ARG A 109 -3.89 -4.35 -27.51
N ILE A 110 -3.40 -3.42 -26.69
CA ILE A 110 -3.87 -3.24 -25.32
C ILE A 110 -5.35 -2.85 -25.36
N TRP A 111 -6.20 -3.70 -24.78
CA TRP A 111 -7.66 -3.53 -24.77
C TRP A 111 -8.22 -3.14 -23.39
N TRP A 112 -7.38 -3.13 -22.35
CA TRP A 112 -7.78 -2.75 -21.00
C TRP A 112 -7.42 -1.30 -20.70
N GLU A 113 -8.31 -0.63 -19.96
CA GLU A 113 -8.09 0.74 -19.46
C GLU A 113 -7.76 0.76 -17.96
N ASP A 114 -8.49 -0.03 -17.19
CA ASP A 114 -8.29 -0.14 -15.74
C ASP A 114 -6.96 -0.84 -15.45
N VAL A 115 -6.17 -0.28 -14.55
CA VAL A 115 -4.88 -0.82 -14.09
C VAL A 115 -4.79 -0.84 -12.57
N GLY A 116 -5.96 -0.77 -11.92
CA GLY A 116 -6.15 -0.77 -10.49
C GLY A 116 -5.95 0.57 -9.79
N VAL A 117 -6.17 0.56 -8.48
CA VAL A 117 -6.06 1.69 -7.56
C VAL A 117 -4.98 1.40 -6.51
N HIS A 118 -4.18 2.41 -6.15
CA HIS A 118 -3.03 2.26 -5.24
C HIS A 118 -3.43 2.40 -3.76
N GLN A 119 -4.12 1.42 -3.19
CA GLN A 119 -4.61 1.50 -1.81
C GLN A 119 -3.52 1.74 -0.75
N ASN A 120 -2.31 1.20 -0.95
CA ASN A 120 -1.24 1.25 0.06
C ASN A 120 -0.81 2.66 0.48
N ILE A 121 -1.01 3.70 -0.35
CA ILE A 121 -0.61 5.06 0.06
C ILE A 121 -1.52 5.62 1.14
N THR A 122 -2.72 5.05 1.30
CA THR A 122 -3.67 5.40 2.36
C THR A 122 -3.43 4.62 3.66
N HIS A 123 -2.43 3.74 3.70
CA HIS A 123 -2.12 2.96 4.90
C HIS A 123 -1.25 3.78 5.85
N ALA A 124 -1.69 3.91 7.10
CA ALA A 124 -0.92 4.63 8.09
C ALA A 124 0.32 3.83 8.52
N VAL A 125 1.37 4.51 8.98
CA VAL A 125 2.63 3.83 9.33
C VAL A 125 2.48 3.15 10.69
N HIS A 126 2.21 1.84 10.66
CA HIS A 126 2.08 0.96 11.83
C HIS A 126 3.30 0.03 11.99
N PRO A 127 4.43 0.50 12.54
CA PRO A 127 5.59 -0.36 12.78
C PRO A 127 5.33 -1.28 13.97
N ASP A 128 5.32 -2.59 13.75
CA ASP A 128 5.23 -3.59 14.82
C ASP A 128 6.24 -3.24 15.95
N PRO A 129 5.79 -3.07 17.21
CA PRO A 129 6.65 -2.54 18.26
C PRO A 129 7.88 -3.38 18.61
N ILE A 130 7.92 -4.63 18.17
CA ILE A 130 9.02 -5.58 18.43
C ILE A 130 10.01 -5.60 17.25
N SER A 131 9.50 -5.81 16.03
CA SER A 131 10.31 -6.01 14.83
C SER A 131 10.58 -4.73 14.03
N GLY A 132 9.71 -3.73 14.17
CA GLY A 132 9.67 -2.52 13.34
C GLY A 132 9.10 -2.74 11.94
N MET A 133 8.59 -3.93 11.61
CA MET A 133 7.98 -4.22 10.31
C MET A 133 6.60 -3.58 10.19
N HIS A 134 6.22 -3.15 9.00
CA HIS A 134 4.91 -2.53 8.78
C HIS A 134 3.76 -3.55 8.89
N CYS A 135 2.70 -3.19 9.61
CA CYS A 135 1.49 -3.99 9.75
C CYS A 135 0.53 -3.75 8.57
N TRP A 136 0.46 -4.68 7.63
CA TRP A 136 -0.29 -4.48 6.37
C TRP A 136 -1.81 -4.64 6.47
N HIS A 137 -2.33 -5.26 7.54
CA HIS A 137 -3.78 -5.35 7.75
C HIS A 137 -4.30 -4.04 8.35
N GLN A 138 -4.98 -3.26 7.51
CA GLN A 138 -5.44 -1.93 7.87
C GLN A 138 -6.90 -1.95 8.31
N LYS A 139 -7.22 -1.07 9.26
CA LYS A 139 -8.60 -0.81 9.64
C LYS A 139 -9.23 0.15 8.62
N ALA A 140 -10.28 -0.31 7.95
CA ALA A 140 -11.19 0.59 7.24
C ALA A 140 -12.04 1.32 8.29
N MET A 141 -11.87 2.63 8.41
CA MET A 141 -12.58 3.48 9.37
C MET A 141 -14.04 3.65 8.96
N GLN A 142 -14.29 3.76 7.66
CA GLN A 142 -15.61 3.78 7.06
C GLN A 142 -15.54 3.22 5.64
N VAL A 143 -16.61 2.55 5.21
CA VAL A 143 -16.83 2.20 3.82
C VAL A 143 -18.21 2.71 3.43
N SER A 144 -18.28 3.51 2.37
CA SER A 144 -19.52 4.15 1.92
C SER A 144 -19.60 4.14 0.40
N LYS A 145 -20.80 4.34 -0.15
CA LYS A 145 -20.97 4.59 -1.58
C LYS A 145 -20.23 5.87 -1.94
N ALA A 146 -19.50 5.86 -3.05
CA ALA A 146 -18.76 7.05 -3.47
C ALA A 146 -19.73 8.20 -3.79
N GLY A 147 -19.33 9.42 -3.47
CA GLY A 147 -20.07 10.64 -3.73
C GLY A 147 -20.08 11.04 -5.21
N PRO A 148 -20.88 12.04 -5.59
CA PRO A 148 -21.09 12.41 -7.00
C PRO A 148 -19.85 12.98 -7.70
N GLN A 149 -18.84 13.45 -6.94
CA GLN A 149 -17.58 14.00 -7.47
C GLN A 149 -16.40 13.03 -7.37
N ASP A 150 -16.60 11.89 -6.69
CA ASP A 150 -15.58 10.87 -6.54
C ASP A 150 -15.42 10.09 -7.84
N ARG A 151 -14.18 9.81 -8.21
CA ARG A 151 -13.82 9.03 -9.41
C ARG A 151 -12.98 7.82 -9.01
N ASN A 152 -13.08 6.75 -9.80
CA ASN A 152 -12.25 5.57 -9.61
C ASN A 152 -10.75 5.93 -9.62
N GLY A 153 -10.03 5.55 -8.58
CA GLY A 153 -8.61 5.86 -8.42
C GLY A 153 -8.32 7.19 -7.74
N ASP A 154 -9.33 7.95 -7.31
CA ASP A 154 -9.11 9.09 -6.43
C ASP A 154 -8.52 8.63 -5.10
N ILE A 155 -7.51 9.35 -4.65
CA ILE A 155 -6.88 9.13 -3.34
C ILE A 155 -6.67 10.48 -2.67
N ARG A 156 -6.87 10.53 -1.36
CA ARG A 156 -6.46 11.66 -0.53
C ARG A 156 -5.85 11.17 0.77
N VAL A 157 -4.75 11.79 1.18
CA VAL A 157 -4.00 11.41 2.39
C VAL A 157 -3.47 12.64 3.12
N ASP A 158 -3.27 12.49 4.42
CA ASP A 158 -2.74 13.52 5.32
C ASP A 158 -1.46 12.99 5.98
N THR A 159 -0.33 13.65 5.69
CA THR A 159 0.98 13.25 6.17
C THR A 159 1.18 13.55 7.66
N ASN A 160 0.48 14.56 8.20
CA ASN A 160 0.49 14.86 9.64
C ASN A 160 -0.22 13.76 10.42
N LYS A 161 -1.37 13.26 9.94
CA LYS A 161 -2.03 12.09 10.53
C LYS A 161 -1.15 10.86 10.46
N SER A 162 -0.48 10.62 9.33
CA SER A 162 0.46 9.50 9.18
C SER A 162 1.59 9.57 10.21
N MET A 163 2.18 10.75 10.41
CA MET A 163 3.21 10.96 11.43
C MET A 163 2.66 10.79 12.85
N ALA A 164 1.44 11.25 13.13
CA ALA A 164 0.81 11.08 14.44
C ALA A 164 0.60 9.59 14.79
N VAL A 165 0.09 8.80 13.84
CA VAL A 165 -0.05 7.35 14.01
C VAL A 165 1.31 6.68 14.23
N TYR A 166 2.33 7.03 13.45
CA TYR A 166 3.69 6.54 13.66
C TYR A 166 4.19 6.81 15.08
N ARG A 167 3.97 8.02 15.61
CA ARG A 167 4.39 8.39 16.97
C ARG A 167 3.65 7.60 18.05
N GLN A 168 2.36 7.31 17.85
CA GLN A 168 1.59 6.46 18.77
C GLN A 168 2.18 5.05 18.83
N TRP A 169 2.50 4.45 17.69
CA TRP A 169 3.10 3.11 17.63
C TRP A 169 4.53 3.10 18.15
N LEU A 170 5.33 4.13 17.86
CA LEU A 170 6.67 4.30 18.40
C LEU A 170 6.66 4.33 19.93
N ALA A 171 5.65 4.95 20.55
CA ALA A 171 5.52 4.99 22.02
C ALA A 171 5.30 3.61 22.66
N MET A 172 4.88 2.60 21.88
CA MET A 172 4.75 1.22 22.34
C MET A 172 6.08 0.45 22.31
N THR A 173 7.11 1.01 21.66
CA THR A 173 8.42 0.36 21.50
C THR A 173 9.27 0.46 22.77
N LYS A 174 10.26 -0.44 22.90
CA LYS A 174 11.30 -0.31 23.92
C LYS A 174 12.51 0.41 23.31
N PRO A 175 12.95 1.55 23.85
CA PRO A 175 14.11 2.26 23.31
C PRO A 175 15.39 1.46 23.54
N ALA A 176 16.39 1.69 22.68
CA ALA A 176 17.74 1.19 22.92
C ALA A 176 18.43 1.98 24.07
N PRO A 177 19.43 1.41 24.76
CA PRO A 177 19.98 0.07 24.58
C PRO A 177 19.06 -1.03 25.10
N GLY A 178 18.98 -2.12 24.35
CA GLY A 178 18.52 -3.41 24.86
C GLY A 178 19.58 -4.09 25.73
N PRO A 179 19.30 -5.31 26.21
CA PRO A 179 20.28 -6.11 26.95
C PRO A 179 21.62 -6.20 26.22
N ASN A 180 22.73 -6.15 26.96
CA ASN A 180 24.10 -6.19 26.44
C ASN A 180 24.45 -5.05 25.46
N GLY A 181 23.82 -3.88 25.58
CA GLY A 181 24.15 -2.70 24.76
C GLY A 181 23.65 -2.77 23.32
N LEU A 182 22.73 -3.68 23.02
CA LEU A 182 22.20 -3.88 21.67
C LEU A 182 21.28 -2.73 21.24
N ARG A 183 21.50 -2.17 20.06
CA ARG A 183 20.52 -1.36 19.31
C ARG A 183 19.29 -2.18 18.93
N ARG A 184 19.48 -3.47 18.61
CA ARG A 184 18.48 -4.36 18.03
C ARG A 184 18.75 -5.83 18.39
N PRO A 185 17.73 -6.71 18.45
CA PRO A 185 17.95 -8.12 18.74
C PRO A 185 18.70 -8.87 17.62
N LEU A 186 19.66 -9.72 18.01
CA LEU A 186 20.45 -10.57 17.11
C LEU A 186 19.66 -11.73 16.50
N TRP A 187 18.69 -12.26 17.24
CA TRP A 187 17.89 -13.43 16.86
C TRP A 187 16.81 -13.13 15.81
N LEU A 188 16.44 -11.85 15.62
CA LEU A 188 15.45 -11.48 14.62
C LEU A 188 16.08 -11.54 13.22
N LYS A 189 15.59 -12.47 12.38
CA LYS A 189 16.03 -12.63 10.99
C LYS A 189 15.68 -11.38 10.18
N ARG A 190 16.59 -10.98 9.29
CA ARG A 190 16.43 -9.80 8.43
C ARG A 190 16.97 -10.11 7.03
N PRO A 191 16.26 -9.69 5.97
CA PRO A 191 16.88 -9.58 4.65
C PRO A 191 18.08 -8.65 4.75
N LEU A 192 19.23 -9.05 4.20
CA LEU A 192 20.47 -8.26 4.24
C LEU A 192 20.91 -7.95 5.70
N LYS A 193 21.12 -9.01 6.51
CA LYS A 193 21.58 -8.89 7.90
C LYS A 193 22.85 -8.01 7.96
N PRO A 194 22.84 -6.89 8.71
CA PRO A 194 24.02 -6.05 8.86
C PRO A 194 25.19 -6.79 9.52
N HIS A 195 26.40 -6.23 9.41
CA HIS A 195 27.55 -6.71 10.18
C HIS A 195 27.26 -6.66 11.69
N ILE A 196 27.82 -7.60 12.46
CA ILE A 196 27.51 -7.78 13.88
C ILE A 196 27.75 -6.51 14.71
N SER A 197 28.76 -5.72 14.37
CA SER A 197 29.07 -4.44 15.04
C SER A 197 27.91 -3.42 14.96
N MET A 198 27.11 -3.45 13.89
CA MET A 198 25.97 -2.53 13.70
C MET A 198 24.79 -2.83 14.64
N PHE A 199 24.87 -3.92 15.41
CA PHE A 199 23.88 -4.26 16.42
C PHE A 199 24.14 -3.60 17.77
N TYR A 200 25.29 -2.97 18.01
CA TYR A 200 25.65 -2.39 19.32
C TYR A 200 25.66 -0.86 19.29
N LEU A 201 25.27 -0.21 20.40
CA LEU A 201 25.25 1.26 20.52
C LEU A 201 26.66 1.85 20.62
N ASN A 202 27.52 1.19 21.40
CA ASN A 202 28.86 1.63 21.72
C ASN A 202 29.87 0.62 21.17
N GLU A 203 30.98 1.08 20.63
CA GLU A 203 32.07 0.24 20.08
C GLU A 203 32.93 -0.44 21.17
N GLU A 204 32.51 -0.42 22.43
CA GLU A 204 33.27 -1.07 23.50
C GLU A 204 33.02 -2.58 23.51
N LYS A 205 33.91 -3.25 22.76
CA LYS A 205 34.42 -4.62 22.92
C LYS A 205 33.36 -5.73 23.04
N THR A 206 33.25 -6.55 21.99
CA THR A 206 33.48 -8.00 22.17
C THR A 206 33.77 -8.68 20.83
N GLU A 207 34.86 -9.47 20.82
CA GLU A 207 35.19 -10.43 19.78
C GLU A 207 33.99 -11.34 19.52
N ALA A 208 33.73 -11.61 18.24
CA ALA A 208 32.63 -12.48 17.83
C ALA A 208 32.79 -13.88 18.47
N PRO A 209 31.72 -14.52 18.97
CA PRO A 209 31.79 -15.93 19.32
C PRO A 209 32.08 -16.71 18.04
N VAL A 210 33.18 -17.47 18.05
CA VAL A 210 33.52 -18.42 17.00
C VAL A 210 32.41 -19.48 16.98
N GLU A 211 31.66 -19.56 15.88
CA GLU A 211 30.79 -20.71 15.62
C GLU A 211 31.68 -21.94 15.44
N GLU A 212 31.76 -22.78 16.48
CA GLU A 212 32.23 -24.16 16.34
C GLU A 212 31.25 -24.89 15.40
N LYS A 213 31.70 -25.11 14.16
CA LYS A 213 31.08 -26.08 13.28
C LYS A 213 31.37 -27.48 13.85
N SER A 214 30.39 -28.07 14.50
CA SER A 214 30.39 -29.51 14.77
C SER A 214 30.38 -30.26 13.43
N VAL A 215 31.42 -31.07 13.24
CA VAL A 215 31.62 -32.02 12.12
C VAL A 215 30.51 -33.07 12.09
#